data_AF-A0A0E3Q3T0-F1
#
_entry.id   AF-A0A0E3Q3T0-F1
#
_cell.length_a   1.000
_cell.length_b   1.000
_cell.length_c   1.000
_cell.angle_alpha   90.00
_cell.angle_beta   90.00
_cell.angle_gamma   90.00
#
_symmetry.space_group_name_H-M   'P 1'
#
loop_
_entity.id
_entity.type
_entity.pdbx_description
1 polymer ?
#
loop_
_entity_poly.entity_id
_entity_poly.type
_entity_poly.pdbx_seq_one_letter_code
_entity_poly.pdbx_strand_id
1 'polypeptide(L)'
;MANTVNGIVNAGATVGIIIVTAAFLLIDAANTSEKVDSEIGKQSELRLRISKFSKKLVKFIVIRAEINLITGITIALLLFIGGIDYAILWGVLIFLLSYIPYIGLVIASVPPIMLALFKYGPLGALAVILIIVAVDALAENVLFPSLMGKGLQLSPAFLFLALLYWNFVFGLAGVLLSIPLTIVLKIILESFEETKWLARLMGPIEETEES
;
A
#
# COMPACT_ATOMS: atom_id res chain seq x y z
N MET A 1 2.03 26.82 20.90
CA MET A 1 2.25 27.36 19.54
C MET A 1 3.67 27.13 19.04
N ALA A 2 4.73 27.43 19.81
CA ALA A 2 6.13 27.18 19.39
C ALA A 2 6.41 25.73 18.96
N ASN A 3 5.90 24.75 19.70
CA ASN A 3 6.08 23.32 19.38
C ASN A 3 5.35 22.90 18.08
N THR A 4 4.21 23.52 17.77
CA THR A 4 3.44 23.25 16.55
C THR A 4 4.14 23.85 15.32
N VAL A 5 4.68 25.06 15.45
CA VAL A 5 5.46 25.73 14.39
C VAL A 5 6.75 24.94 14.11
N ASN A 6 7.47 24.53 15.16
CA ASN A 6 8.67 23.70 15.00
C ASN A 6 8.35 22.34 14.38
N GLY A 7 7.20 21.74 14.71
CA GLY A 7 6.73 20.50 14.08
C GLY A 7 6.45 20.64 12.58
N ILE A 8 5.80 21.73 12.17
CA ILE A 8 5.52 22.03 10.76
C ILE A 8 6.80 22.30 9.98
N VAL A 9 7.74 23.06 10.56
CA VAL A 9 9.04 23.36 9.92
C VAL A 9 9.87 22.09 9.75
N ASN A 10 9.93 21.23 10.77
CA ASN A 10 10.65 19.95 10.66
C ASN A 10 10.00 19.00 9.65
N ALA A 11 8.67 18.94 9.58
CA ALA A 11 7.97 18.14 8.57
C ALA A 11 8.29 18.64 7.15
N GLY A 12 8.29 19.97 6.93
CA GLY A 12 8.66 20.57 5.66
C GLY A 12 10.12 20.28 5.25
N ALA A 13 11.05 20.39 6.19
CA ALA A 13 12.45 20.06 5.97
C ALA A 13 12.65 18.58 5.60
N THR A 14 11.99 17.66 6.31
CA THR A 14 12.04 16.22 6.03
C THR A 14 11.48 15.89 4.65
N VAL A 15 10.34 16.48 4.27
CA VAL A 15 9.76 16.31 2.93
C VAL A 15 10.72 16.83 1.86
N GLY A 16 11.34 17.99 2.08
CA GLY A 16 12.33 18.56 1.18
C GLY A 16 13.54 17.64 0.97
N ILE A 17 14.09 17.10 2.05
CA ILE A 17 15.20 16.15 2.00
C ILE A 17 14.79 14.88 1.25
N ILE A 18 13.62 14.31 1.53
CA ILE A 18 13.12 13.12 0.84
C ILE A 18 12.99 13.38 -0.67
N ILE A 19 12.45 14.52 -1.09
CA ILE A 19 12.31 14.87 -2.50
C ILE A 19 13.68 15.00 -3.16
N VAL A 20 14.63 15.68 -2.53
CA VAL A 20 15.99 15.86 -3.07
C VAL A 20 16.72 14.53 -3.16
N THR A 21 16.68 13.72 -2.11
CA THR A 21 17.30 12.39 -2.09
C THR A 21 16.65 11.46 -3.10
N ALA A 22 15.32 11.44 -3.21
CA ALA A 22 14.62 10.64 -4.21
C ALA A 22 14.96 11.10 -5.63
N ALA A 23 15.04 12.41 -5.89
CA ALA A 23 15.46 12.93 -7.18
C ALA A 23 16.90 12.53 -7.51
N PHE A 24 17.83 12.65 -6.55
CA PHE A 24 19.22 12.21 -6.73
C PHE A 24 19.31 10.71 -7.00
N LEU A 25 18.61 9.89 -6.21
CA LEU A 25 18.59 8.43 -6.38
C LEU A 25 17.92 8.02 -7.69
N LEU A 26 16.88 8.71 -8.15
CA LEU A 26 16.23 8.43 -9.43
C LEU A 26 17.14 8.81 -10.60
N ILE A 27 17.84 9.94 -10.53
CA ILE A 27 18.82 10.35 -11.54
C ILE A 27 19.99 9.36 -11.57
N ASP A 28 20.50 8.98 -10.39
CA ASP A 28 21.60 8.03 -10.27
C ASP A 28 21.18 6.63 -10.73
N ALA A 29 19.99 6.17 -10.36
CA ALA A 29 19.43 4.91 -10.86
C ALA A 29 19.18 4.93 -12.37
N ALA A 30 18.71 6.05 -12.92
CA ALA A 30 18.52 6.22 -14.37
C ALA A 30 19.86 6.19 -15.12
N ASN A 31 20.90 6.81 -14.57
CA ASN A 31 22.24 6.83 -15.15
C ASN A 31 23.04 5.54 -14.89
N THR A 32 22.66 4.77 -13.87
CA THR A 32 23.25 3.46 -13.55
C THR A 32 22.85 2.39 -14.56
N SER A 33 21.78 2.60 -15.34
CA SER A 33 21.36 1.69 -16.41
C SER A 33 22.47 1.49 -17.47
N GLU A 34 23.33 2.47 -17.73
CA GLU A 34 24.44 2.32 -18.70
C GLU A 34 25.65 1.57 -18.11
N LYS A 35 25.97 1.75 -16.82
CA LYS A 35 27.08 1.04 -16.14
C LYS A 35 26.73 -0.41 -15.80
N VAL A 36 25.45 -0.69 -15.57
CA VAL A 36 24.97 -2.04 -15.34
C VAL A 36 24.95 -2.83 -16.65
N ASP A 37 24.61 -2.21 -17.79
CA ASP A 37 24.65 -2.86 -19.11
C ASP A 37 26.10 -3.11 -19.62
N SER A 38 27.14 -2.47 -19.06
CA SER A 38 28.55 -2.75 -19.41
C SER A 38 29.13 -3.96 -18.68
N GLU A 39 28.77 -4.17 -17.41
CA GLU A 39 29.25 -5.29 -16.59
C GLU A 39 28.34 -6.53 -16.67
N ILE A 40 27.04 -6.33 -16.90
CA ILE A 40 26.07 -7.42 -17.09
C ILE A 40 26.02 -7.78 -18.56
N GLY A 41 26.80 -8.79 -18.96
CA GLY A 41 26.80 -9.33 -20.32
C GLY A 41 25.38 -9.52 -20.88
N LYS A 42 25.20 -9.18 -22.17
CA LYS A 42 23.94 -9.11 -22.97
C LYS A 42 23.02 -10.36 -22.93
N GLN A 43 23.37 -11.40 -22.19
CA GLN A 43 22.70 -12.71 -22.09
C GLN A 43 22.40 -13.15 -20.64
N SER A 44 22.61 -12.31 -19.61
CA SER A 44 22.42 -12.78 -18.24
C SER A 44 20.92 -12.96 -17.92
N GLU A 45 20.58 -14.08 -17.27
CA GLU A 45 19.24 -14.33 -16.70
C GLU A 45 18.73 -13.17 -15.82
N LEU A 46 19.64 -12.35 -15.32
CA LEU A 46 19.41 -11.19 -14.46
C LEU A 46 18.58 -10.10 -15.15
N ARG A 47 18.79 -9.83 -16.45
CA ARG A 47 18.01 -8.82 -17.21
C ARG A 47 16.57 -9.29 -17.46
N LEU A 48 16.38 -10.60 -17.69
CA LEU A 48 15.06 -11.23 -17.77
C LEU A 48 14.35 -11.21 -16.41
N ARG A 49 15.05 -11.45 -15.30
CA ARG A 49 14.50 -11.35 -13.93
C ARG A 49 14.07 -9.92 -13.58
N ILE A 50 14.89 -8.90 -13.88
CA ILE A 50 14.56 -7.48 -13.66
C ILE A 50 13.35 -7.05 -14.51
N SER A 51 13.26 -7.44 -15.78
CA SER A 51 12.10 -7.06 -16.61
C SER A 51 10.79 -7.70 -16.14
N LYS A 52 10.84 -8.96 -15.67
CA LYS A 52 9.69 -9.65 -15.05
C LYS A 52 9.29 -8.97 -13.75
N PHE A 53 10.26 -8.54 -12.96
CA PHE A 53 10.06 -7.79 -11.72
C PHE A 53 9.36 -6.45 -11.95
N SER A 54 9.87 -5.61 -12.85
CA SER A 54 9.26 -4.30 -13.14
C SER A 54 7.82 -4.44 -13.62
N LYS A 55 7.53 -5.45 -14.44
CA LYS A 55 6.15 -5.76 -14.87
C LYS A 55 5.24 -6.16 -13.70
N LYS A 56 5.74 -6.97 -12.76
CA LYS A 56 4.98 -7.36 -11.56
C LYS A 56 4.69 -6.16 -10.65
N LEU A 57 5.66 -5.26 -10.46
CA LEU A 57 5.48 -4.04 -9.65
C LEU A 57 4.47 -3.08 -10.27
N VAL A 58 4.62 -2.79 -11.57
CA VAL A 58 3.68 -1.90 -12.27
C VAL A 58 2.28 -2.50 -12.21
N LYS A 59 2.14 -3.81 -12.46
CA LYS A 59 0.85 -4.51 -12.32
C LYS A 59 0.29 -4.39 -10.90
N PHE A 60 1.11 -4.54 -9.86
CA PHE A 60 0.67 -4.36 -8.46
C PHE A 60 0.14 -2.95 -8.22
N ILE A 61 0.89 -1.91 -8.62
CA ILE A 61 0.52 -0.51 -8.40
C ILE A 61 -0.80 -0.19 -9.13
N VAL A 62 -0.95 -0.65 -10.38
CA VAL A 62 -2.17 -0.44 -11.16
C VAL A 62 -3.37 -1.13 -10.50
N ILE A 63 -3.25 -2.41 -10.14
CA ILE A 63 -4.32 -3.16 -9.47
C ILE A 63 -4.70 -2.50 -8.14
N ARG A 64 -3.71 -2.09 -7.34
CA ARG A 64 -3.96 -1.40 -6.06
C ARG A 64 -4.71 -0.09 -6.26
N ALA A 65 -4.32 0.69 -7.28
CA ALA A 65 -5.00 1.93 -7.60
C ALA A 65 -6.44 1.70 -8.05
N GLU A 66 -6.68 0.71 -8.92
CA GLU A 66 -8.02 0.34 -9.39
C GLU A 66 -8.93 -0.10 -8.25
N ILE A 67 -8.45 -0.99 -7.37
CA ILE A 67 -9.22 -1.49 -6.24
C ILE A 67 -9.54 -0.39 -5.25
N ASN A 68 -8.55 0.41 -4.85
CA ASN A 68 -8.79 1.52 -3.93
C ASN A 68 -9.79 2.52 -4.52
N LEU A 69 -9.72 2.76 -5.84
CA LEU A 69 -10.63 3.68 -6.53
C LEU A 69 -12.06 3.16 -6.52
N ILE A 70 -12.24 1.88 -6.86
CA ILE A 70 -13.55 1.21 -6.83
C ILE A 70 -14.12 1.22 -5.41
N THR A 71 -13.31 0.89 -4.40
CA THR A 71 -13.71 0.91 -2.99
C THR A 71 -14.12 2.30 -2.53
N GLY A 72 -13.32 3.32 -2.84
CA GLY A 72 -13.62 4.71 -2.48
C GLY A 72 -14.90 5.22 -3.14
N ILE A 73 -15.10 4.94 -4.44
CA ILE A 73 -16.33 5.31 -5.17
C ILE A 73 -17.54 4.57 -4.59
N THR A 74 -17.43 3.27 -4.35
CA THR A 74 -18.52 2.45 -3.84
C THR A 74 -18.96 2.94 -2.45
N ILE A 75 -18.00 3.21 -1.56
CA ILE A 75 -18.31 3.74 -0.23
C ILE A 75 -18.89 5.15 -0.32
N ALA A 76 -18.35 6.04 -1.17
CA ALA A 76 -18.96 7.36 -1.40
C ALA A 76 -20.41 7.26 -1.86
N LEU A 77 -20.71 6.37 -2.80
CA LEU A 77 -22.08 6.18 -3.30
C LEU A 77 -23.00 5.65 -2.19
N LEU A 78 -22.57 4.67 -1.40
CA LEU A 78 -23.37 4.11 -0.32
C LEU A 78 -23.59 5.11 0.82
N LEU A 79 -22.57 5.92 1.16
CA LEU A 79 -22.69 7.02 2.12
C LEU A 79 -23.64 8.11 1.61
N PHE A 80 -23.58 8.43 0.31
CA PHE A 80 -24.47 9.40 -0.31
C PHE A 80 -25.94 8.93 -0.27
N ILE A 81 -26.20 7.66 -0.60
CA ILE A 81 -27.53 7.05 -0.50
C ILE A 81 -28.00 7.01 0.95
N GLY A 82 -27.09 6.74 1.90
CA GLY A 82 -27.37 6.82 3.35
C GLY A 82 -27.56 8.24 3.88
N GLY A 83 -27.47 9.27 3.02
CA GLY A 83 -27.62 10.68 3.40
C GLY A 83 -26.53 11.17 4.35
N ILE A 84 -25.34 10.58 4.31
CA ILE A 84 -24.18 11.03 5.09
C ILE A 84 -23.54 12.22 4.37
N ASP A 85 -23.33 13.30 5.12
CA ASP A 85 -22.77 14.53 4.60
C ASP A 85 -21.30 14.32 4.18
N TYR A 86 -20.90 15.02 3.11
CA TYR A 86 -19.54 14.95 2.54
C TYR A 86 -19.13 13.54 2.07
N ALA A 87 -20.08 12.72 1.59
CA ALA A 87 -19.82 11.36 1.10
C ALA A 87 -18.65 11.26 0.09
N ILE A 88 -18.54 12.21 -0.84
CA ILE A 88 -17.43 12.27 -1.82
C ILE A 88 -16.09 12.49 -1.12
N LEU A 89 -16.01 13.39 -0.13
CA LEU A 89 -14.79 13.63 0.63
C LEU A 89 -14.32 12.35 1.33
N TRP A 90 -15.24 11.62 1.96
CA TRP A 90 -14.93 10.37 2.66
C TRP A 90 -14.48 9.27 1.68
N GLY A 91 -15.12 9.14 0.52
CA GLY A 91 -14.66 8.20 -0.51
C GLY A 91 -13.26 8.52 -1.04
N VAL A 92 -12.94 9.80 -1.25
CA VAL A 92 -11.58 10.23 -1.65
C VAL A 92 -10.57 9.94 -0.54
N LEU A 93 -10.91 10.21 0.72
CA LEU A 93 -10.03 9.88 1.84
C LEU A 93 -9.82 8.37 1.96
N ILE A 94 -10.85 7.55 1.78
CA ILE A 94 -10.71 6.09 1.76
C ILE A 94 -9.79 5.67 0.62
N PHE A 95 -10.00 6.18 -0.60
CA PHE A 95 -9.13 5.89 -1.73
C PHE A 95 -7.64 6.20 -1.43
N LEU A 96 -7.36 7.37 -0.86
CA LEU A 96 -5.99 7.80 -0.55
C LEU A 96 -5.38 7.06 0.63
N LEU A 97 -6.12 6.91 1.73
CA LEU A 97 -5.62 6.31 2.95
C LEU A 97 -5.54 4.78 2.84
N SER A 98 -6.35 4.12 2.02
CA SER A 98 -6.26 2.67 1.78
C SER A 98 -4.96 2.21 1.11
N TYR A 99 -4.04 3.12 0.78
CA TYR A 99 -2.64 2.73 0.51
C TYR A 99 -1.88 2.30 1.77
N ILE A 100 -2.31 2.76 2.94
CA ILE A 100 -1.76 2.39 4.25
C ILE A 100 -2.48 1.13 4.75
N PRO A 101 -1.78 -0.03 4.80
CA PRO A 101 -2.42 -1.27 5.23
C PRO A 101 -2.87 -1.21 6.69
N TYR A 102 -4.00 -1.86 6.99
CA TYR A 102 -4.66 -1.99 8.30
C TYR A 102 -5.16 -0.70 8.95
N ILE A 103 -4.41 0.40 8.83
CA ILE A 103 -4.65 1.65 9.56
C ILE A 103 -5.40 2.66 8.69
N GLY A 104 -5.12 2.68 7.38
CA GLY A 104 -5.67 3.67 6.46
C GLY A 104 -7.19 3.74 6.45
N LEU A 105 -7.83 2.58 6.26
CA LEU A 105 -9.28 2.46 6.28
C LEU A 105 -9.88 2.84 7.63
N VAL A 106 -9.25 2.42 8.73
CA VAL A 106 -9.72 2.74 10.09
C VAL A 106 -9.75 4.25 10.27
N ILE A 107 -8.66 4.94 9.98
CA ILE A 107 -8.58 6.40 10.10
C ILE A 107 -9.60 7.09 9.17
N ALA A 108 -9.70 6.64 7.91
CA ALA A 108 -10.61 7.23 6.93
C ALA A 108 -12.09 7.03 7.29
N SER A 109 -12.43 5.93 7.97
CA SER A 109 -13.80 5.57 8.33
C SER A 109 -14.31 6.25 9.61
N VAL A 110 -13.42 6.70 10.51
CA VAL A 110 -13.83 7.32 11.78
C VAL A 110 -14.78 8.52 11.57
N PRO A 111 -14.47 9.51 10.72
CA PRO A 111 -15.35 10.65 10.57
C PRO A 111 -16.75 10.33 10.02
N PRO A 112 -16.95 9.54 8.92
CA PRO A 112 -18.28 9.20 8.45
C PRO A 112 -19.07 8.36 9.46
N ILE A 113 -18.41 7.50 10.24
CA ILE A 113 -19.06 6.75 11.33
C ILE A 113 -19.55 7.72 12.42
N MET A 114 -18.73 8.70 12.81
CA MET A 114 -19.14 9.73 13.78
C MET A 114 -20.30 10.57 13.26
N LEU A 115 -20.29 10.98 11.99
CA LEU A 115 -21.39 11.72 11.38
C LEU A 115 -22.69 10.90 11.40
N ALA A 116 -22.61 9.61 11.07
CA ALA A 116 -23.74 8.70 11.12
C ALA A 116 -24.29 8.53 12.55
N LEU A 117 -23.40 8.45 13.54
CA LEU A 117 -23.76 8.38 14.96
C LEU A 117 -24.52 9.62 15.40
N PHE A 118 -24.05 10.81 15.03
CA PHE A 118 -24.71 12.06 15.42
C PHE A 118 -26.04 12.27 14.69
N LYS A 119 -26.14 11.86 13.42
CA LYS A 119 -27.32 12.12 12.58
C LYS A 119 -28.44 11.08 12.76
N TYR A 120 -28.07 9.82 12.94
CA TYR A 120 -29.00 8.67 12.93
C TYR A 120 -28.88 7.78 14.17
N GLY A 121 -28.04 8.15 15.13
CA GLY A 121 -27.82 7.38 16.35
C GLY A 121 -26.97 6.11 16.15
N PRO A 122 -26.90 5.24 17.17
CA PRO A 122 -26.05 4.05 17.15
C PRO A 122 -26.34 3.08 16.00
N LEU A 123 -27.61 2.94 15.61
CA LEU A 123 -28.02 2.09 14.49
C LEU A 123 -27.47 2.59 13.14
N GLY A 124 -27.49 3.90 12.92
CA GLY A 124 -26.91 4.49 11.70
C GLY A 124 -25.38 4.36 11.67
N ALA A 125 -24.72 4.55 12.81
CA ALA A 125 -23.28 4.32 12.91
C ALA A 125 -22.92 2.87 12.61
N LEU A 126 -23.67 1.92 13.17
CA LEU A 126 -23.49 0.49 12.92
C LEU A 126 -23.71 0.14 11.44
N ALA A 127 -24.73 0.71 10.80
CA ALA A 127 -24.98 0.51 9.38
C ALA A 127 -23.81 0.99 8.52
N VAL A 128 -23.23 2.17 8.82
CA VAL A 128 -22.06 2.68 8.11
C VAL A 128 -20.82 1.80 8.34
N ILE A 129 -20.58 1.34 9.57
CA ILE A 129 -19.51 0.39 9.87
C ILE A 129 -19.66 -0.87 9.02
N LEU A 130 -20.86 -1.47 8.98
CA LEU A 130 -21.12 -2.68 8.22
C LEU A 130 -20.92 -2.47 6.73
N ILE A 131 -21.36 -1.34 6.18
CA ILE A 131 -21.14 -0.98 4.77
C ILE A 131 -19.64 -0.90 4.47
N ILE A 132 -18.88 -0.15 5.25
CA ILE A 132 -17.45 0.06 5.01
C ILE A 132 -16.70 -1.28 5.10
N VAL A 133 -16.96 -2.06 6.16
CA VAL A 133 -16.31 -3.37 6.36
C VAL A 133 -16.71 -4.36 5.27
N ALA A 134 -17.97 -4.39 4.84
CA ALA A 134 -18.41 -5.30 3.79
C ALA A 134 -17.78 -4.97 2.43
N VAL A 135 -17.72 -3.68 2.06
CA VAL A 135 -17.10 -3.26 0.81
C VAL A 135 -15.59 -3.53 0.83
N ASP A 136 -14.92 -3.23 1.94
CA ASP A 136 -13.49 -3.49 2.11
C ASP A 136 -13.18 -5.00 2.06
N ALA A 137 -13.97 -5.81 2.77
CA ALA A 137 -13.81 -7.26 2.75
C ALA A 137 -14.00 -7.85 1.35
N LEU A 138 -14.95 -7.34 0.56
CA LEU A 138 -15.11 -7.75 -0.84
C LEU A 138 -13.93 -7.30 -1.70
N ALA A 139 -13.44 -6.08 -1.51
CA ALA A 139 -12.30 -5.56 -2.24
C ALA A 139 -11.02 -6.37 -1.98
N GLU A 140 -10.69 -6.60 -0.70
CA GLU A 140 -9.42 -7.22 -0.29
C GLU A 140 -9.44 -8.75 -0.37
N ASN A 141 -10.59 -9.41 -0.16
CA ASN A 141 -10.67 -10.88 -0.20
C ASN A 141 -11.13 -11.44 -1.55
N VAL A 142 -11.78 -10.65 -2.41
CA VAL A 142 -12.32 -11.13 -3.69
C VAL A 142 -11.69 -10.42 -4.88
N LEU A 143 -11.79 -9.09 -4.95
CA LEU A 143 -11.26 -8.34 -6.09
C LEU A 143 -9.74 -8.41 -6.16
N PHE A 144 -9.05 -8.17 -5.04
CA PHE A 144 -7.60 -8.13 -4.99
C PHE A 144 -6.95 -9.47 -5.39
N PRO A 145 -7.35 -10.63 -4.83
CA PRO A 145 -6.78 -11.91 -5.23
C PRO A 145 -7.14 -12.28 -6.67
N SER A 146 -8.35 -11.94 -7.13
CA SER A 146 -8.80 -12.22 -8.50
C SER A 146 -7.98 -11.46 -9.55
N LEU A 147 -7.58 -10.21 -9.28
CA LEU A 147 -6.80 -9.39 -10.21
C LEU A 147 -5.29 -9.71 -10.14
N MET A 148 -4.78 -9.99 -8.93
CA MET A 148 -3.35 -10.16 -8.69
C MET A 148 -2.84 -11.59 -8.91
N GLY A 149 -3.66 -12.61 -8.63
CA GLY A 149 -3.27 -14.02 -8.63
C GLY A 149 -2.55 -14.48 -7.35
N LYS A 150 -2.41 -15.79 -7.15
CA LYS A 150 -1.98 -16.44 -5.88
C LYS A 150 -0.53 -16.16 -5.41
N GLY A 151 0.27 -15.33 -6.08
CA GLY A 151 1.73 -15.31 -5.90
C GLY A 151 2.36 -14.14 -5.13
N LEU A 152 1.64 -13.05 -4.86
CA LEU A 152 2.24 -11.81 -4.30
C LEU A 152 1.83 -11.51 -2.85
N GLN A 153 1.14 -12.45 -2.21
CA GLN A 153 0.65 -12.25 -0.86
C GLN A 153 1.84 -12.23 0.13
N LEU A 154 1.78 -11.29 1.05
CA LEU A 154 2.69 -11.16 2.19
C LEU A 154 1.92 -11.59 3.44
N SER A 155 2.59 -12.24 4.39
CA SER A 155 1.94 -12.52 5.66
C SER A 155 1.59 -11.21 6.39
N PRO A 156 0.44 -11.15 7.09
CA PRO A 156 0.03 -9.95 7.82
C PRO A 156 1.09 -9.43 8.81
N ALA A 157 1.78 -10.35 9.48
CA ALA A 157 2.86 -10.03 10.42
C ALA A 157 4.03 -9.32 9.73
N PHE A 158 4.48 -9.82 8.56
CA PHE A 158 5.55 -9.16 7.80
C PHE A 158 5.11 -7.82 7.24
N LEU A 159 3.85 -7.68 6.84
CA LEU A 159 3.31 -6.40 6.37
C LEU A 159 3.30 -5.34 7.49
N PHE A 160 2.98 -5.74 8.72
CA PHE A 160 3.04 -4.88 9.89
C PHE A 160 4.48 -4.50 10.25
N LEU A 161 5.41 -5.46 10.27
CA LEU A 161 6.83 -5.21 10.50
C LEU A 161 7.42 -4.28 9.43
N ALA A 162 7.07 -4.50 8.17
CA ALA A 162 7.44 -3.64 7.07
C ALA A 162 6.93 -2.21 7.26
N LEU A 163 5.68 -2.03 7.67
CA LEU A 163 5.12 -0.71 7.94
C LEU A 163 5.95 0.02 9.01
N LEU A 164 6.28 -0.66 10.12
CA LEU A 164 7.10 -0.08 11.17
C LEU A 164 8.53 0.26 10.69
N TYR A 165 9.15 -0.67 9.96
CA TYR A 165 10.49 -0.50 9.42
C TYR A 165 10.57 0.66 8.43
N TRP A 166 9.70 0.69 7.42
CA TRP A 166 9.69 1.74 6.41
C TRP A 166 9.26 3.09 6.99
N ASN A 167 8.36 3.10 7.98
CA ASN A 167 8.06 4.32 8.75
C ASN A 167 9.30 4.87 9.46
N PHE A 168 10.12 3.99 10.04
CA PHE A 168 11.36 4.41 10.69
C PHE A 168 12.37 4.98 9.67
N VAL A 169 12.47 4.38 8.48
CA VAL A 169 13.45 4.79 7.44
C VAL A 169 13.04 6.08 6.72
N PHE A 170 11.78 6.19 6.28
CA PHE A 170 11.30 7.28 5.41
C PHE A 170 10.17 8.12 6.03
N GLY A 171 9.81 7.89 7.30
CA GLY A 171 8.69 8.56 7.94
C GLY A 171 7.34 8.19 7.31
N LEU A 172 6.43 9.16 7.24
CA LEU A 172 5.09 9.00 6.66
C LEU A 172 5.11 8.48 5.21
N ALA A 173 6.10 8.89 4.41
CA ALA A 173 6.24 8.41 3.04
C ALA A 173 6.52 6.90 3.00
N GLY A 174 7.30 6.39 3.97
CA GLY A 174 7.60 4.97 4.11
C GLY A 174 6.39 4.12 4.47
N VAL A 175 5.47 4.67 5.28
CA VAL A 175 4.18 4.00 5.59
C VAL A 175 3.38 3.75 4.31
N LEU A 176 3.27 4.78 3.45
CA LEU A 176 2.51 4.73 2.21
C LEU A 176 3.14 3.82 1.15
N LEU A 177 4.48 3.76 1.12
CA LEU A 177 5.26 2.93 0.19
C LEU A 177 5.65 1.55 0.77
N SER A 178 5.22 1.22 1.99
CA SER A 178 5.66 0.02 2.71
C SER A 178 5.36 -1.27 1.96
N ILE A 179 4.17 -1.40 1.35
CA ILE A 179 3.77 -2.60 0.61
C ILE A 179 4.59 -2.74 -0.69
N PRO A 180 4.64 -1.73 -1.59
CA PRO A 180 5.49 -1.80 -2.78
C PRO A 180 6.95 -2.14 -2.46
N LEU A 181 7.55 -1.46 -1.47
CA LEU A 181 8.96 -1.66 -1.10
C LEU A 181 9.21 -3.07 -0.54
N THR A 182 8.27 -3.62 0.22
CA THR A 182 8.39 -4.98 0.77
C THR A 182 8.21 -6.04 -0.30
N ILE A 183 7.31 -5.82 -1.27
CA ILE A 183 7.16 -6.71 -2.43
C ILE A 183 8.42 -6.65 -3.29
N VAL A 184 9.00 -5.46 -3.49
CA VAL A 184 10.28 -5.27 -4.16
C VAL A 184 11.34 -6.16 -3.52
N LEU A 185 11.50 -6.03 -2.20
CA LEU A 185 12.45 -6.79 -1.40
C LEU A 185 12.20 -8.31 -1.51
N LYS A 186 10.93 -8.74 -1.38
CA LYS A 186 10.56 -10.15 -1.51
C LYS A 186 10.98 -10.72 -2.86
N ILE A 187 10.71 -10.02 -3.96
CA ILE A 187 11.06 -10.53 -5.31
C ILE A 187 12.59 -10.57 -5.51
N ILE A 188 13.33 -9.62 -4.93
CA ILE A 188 14.80 -9.66 -4.95
C ILE A 188 15.30 -10.91 -4.21
N LEU A 189 14.74 -11.20 -3.03
CA LEU A 189 15.09 -12.40 -2.25
C LEU A 189 14.68 -13.71 -2.95
N GLU A 190 13.56 -13.72 -3.69
CA GLU A 190 13.16 -14.88 -4.52
C GLU A 190 14.11 -15.14 -5.69
N SER A 191 14.89 -14.13 -6.09
CA SER A 191 15.78 -14.20 -7.25
C SER A 191 17.12 -14.87 -6.97
N PHE A 192 17.48 -15.13 -5.71
CA PHE A 192 18.71 -15.86 -5.36
C PHE A 192 18.35 -17.15 -4.60
N GLU A 193 18.98 -18.27 -4.96
CA GLU A 193 18.67 -19.57 -4.32
C GLU A 193 18.98 -19.56 -2.82
N GLU A 194 20.04 -18.86 -2.43
CA GLU A 194 20.52 -18.73 -1.05
C GLU A 194 19.56 -17.93 -0.14
N THR A 195 18.80 -16.99 -0.69
CA THR A 195 17.89 -16.10 0.07
C THR A 195 16.42 -16.43 -0.13
N LYS A 196 16.10 -17.45 -0.93
CA LYS A 196 14.73 -17.91 -1.20
C LYS A 196 13.97 -18.34 0.05
N TRP A 197 14.66 -18.82 1.09
CA TRP A 197 14.05 -19.17 2.36
C TRP A 197 13.47 -17.95 3.10
N LEU A 198 14.14 -16.78 3.03
CA LEU A 198 13.64 -15.53 3.60
C LEU A 198 12.38 -15.08 2.87
N ALA A 199 12.38 -15.16 1.54
CA ALA A 199 11.20 -14.83 0.75
C ALA A 199 9.99 -15.72 1.06
N ARG A 200 10.21 -17.01 1.34
CA ARG A 200 9.15 -17.93 1.78
C ARG A 200 8.59 -17.54 3.15
N LEU A 201 9.44 -17.13 4.10
CA LEU A 201 8.98 -16.65 5.41
C LEU A 201 8.15 -15.35 5.32
N MET A 202 8.42 -14.51 4.31
CA MET A 202 7.64 -13.29 4.06
C MET A 202 6.26 -13.56 3.43
N GLY A 203 6.07 -14.72 2.79
CA GLY A 203 4.78 -15.14 2.26
C GLY A 203 3.81 -15.55 3.38
N PRO A 204 2.50 -15.63 3.09
CA PRO A 204 1.58 -16.34 3.99
C PRO A 204 2.07 -17.78 4.18
N ILE A 205 1.84 -18.33 5.37
CA ILE A 205 2.03 -19.76 5.61
C ILE A 205 1.05 -20.44 4.66
N GLU A 206 1.54 -21.03 3.57
CA GLU A 206 0.75 -22.01 2.84
C GLU A 206 0.49 -23.12 3.87
N GLU A 207 -0.75 -23.21 4.35
CA GLU A 207 -1.26 -24.49 4.83
C GLU A 207 -1.02 -25.43 3.67
N THR A 208 0.02 -26.27 3.81
CA THR A 208 0.19 -27.46 3.00
C THR A 208 -1.17 -28.14 3.00
N GLU A 209 -1.90 -28.02 1.88
CA GLU A 209 -2.98 -28.94 1.56
C GLU A 209 -2.30 -30.33 1.55
N GLU A 210 -2.36 -30.98 2.70
CA GLU A 210 -2.06 -32.39 2.82
C GLU A 210 -3.11 -33.13 2.01
N SER A 211 -2.64 -33.75 0.93
CA SER A 211 -3.20 -34.92 0.23
C SER A 211 -4.31 -34.69 -0.80
#